data_AF-A0A8J9ZKJ5-F1
#
_entry.id   AF-A0A8J9ZKJ5-F1
#
_cell.length_a   1.000
_cell.length_b   1.000
_cell.length_c   1.000
_cell.angle_alpha   90.00
_cell.angle_beta   90.00
_cell.angle_gamma   90.00
#
_symmetry.space_group_name_H-M   'P 1'
#
loop_
_entity.id
_entity.type
_entity.pdbx_description
1 polymer ?
#
loop_
_entity_poly.entity_id
_entity_poly.type
_entity_poly.pdbx_seq_one_letter_code
_entity_poly.pdbx_strand_id
1 'polypeptide(L)'
;MENEVFPKVSADGYTADGQSVLVGAVRMRQVRVPLDTCVFHGGRVSSARLLSLYFDLCAEDYTRGSAVKGHYHPGWTGVPNLTNTSGPWIYRQTDSIWSLYRYDSGGYVIDIDPRPPDHNHHLSELRNMSWIDRQTRAVFVDFTLYNANVDLFNVVSVLVETPAIGRARVQFDLPVLRLHLYNQTTDLVLLTFQIAYVIFLAYFIYYAVRGILKDRIEYFKDVWKVLDLMVVILSLIAVAAFVARMILTENTRKNYRENNSSFLNIALVVLVDRTQLIVVSILAFIGCCRCCKLLRGNNSLYLMQKTFGRVISPMLSHGGVILVLMFSYGMLGNISFGGYVESYSTIYNAFLTVTDFVIGSYQLDDYVMFPTLGTIFFISFVLIMNFVLLNFFATVMMDAFFVEKETFVTPEDREIVTYILNRARVRLSGWCHGQAEKRTNDGVESDPIRTSFGTS
;
A
#
# COMPACT_ATOMS: atom_id res chain seq x y z
N MET A 1 -22.10 -26.32 12.71
CA MET A 1 -21.41 -25.01 12.70
C MET A 1 -22.36 -23.99 13.30
N GLU A 2 -22.57 -24.08 14.61
CA GLU A 2 -23.37 -23.12 15.37
C GLU A 2 -22.41 -22.11 16.03
N ASN A 3 -22.67 -20.82 15.81
CA ASN A 3 -22.38 -19.70 16.73
C ASN A 3 -20.93 -19.33 17.07
N GLU A 4 -20.03 -19.08 16.12
CA GLU A 4 -18.75 -18.41 16.42
C GLU A 4 -18.42 -17.29 15.42
N VAL A 5 -19.29 -16.29 15.31
CA VAL A 5 -19.02 -15.04 14.56
C VAL A 5 -18.14 -14.07 15.38
N PHE A 6 -18.15 -14.20 16.71
CA PHE A 6 -17.38 -13.38 17.63
C PHE A 6 -16.18 -14.14 18.18
N PRO A 7 -15.08 -13.43 18.53
CA PRO A 7 -13.98 -14.06 19.24
C PRO A 7 -14.47 -14.65 20.56
N LYS A 8 -14.00 -15.84 20.90
CA LYS A 8 -14.14 -16.39 22.26
C LYS A 8 -13.30 -15.55 23.19
N VAL A 9 -13.99 -14.75 24.01
CA VAL A 9 -13.38 -13.86 25.00
C VAL A 9 -13.75 -14.36 26.39
N SER A 10 -12.74 -14.54 27.24
CA SER A 10 -12.93 -14.85 28.66
C SER A 10 -13.64 -13.69 29.37
N ALA A 11 -14.22 -13.94 30.55
CA ALA A 11 -14.81 -12.88 31.37
C ALA A 11 -13.82 -11.74 31.67
N ASP A 12 -12.52 -12.06 31.69
CA ASP A 12 -11.41 -11.13 31.91
C ASP A 12 -10.97 -10.37 30.65
N GLY A 13 -11.61 -10.60 29.49
CA GLY A 13 -11.34 -9.88 28.24
C GLY A 13 -10.25 -10.50 27.36
N TYR A 14 -9.62 -11.59 27.77
CA TYR A 14 -8.60 -12.29 26.98
C TYR A 14 -9.22 -13.17 25.89
N THR A 15 -8.59 -13.20 24.72
CA THR A 15 -8.91 -14.13 23.64
C THR A 15 -8.44 -15.55 23.95
N ALA A 16 -8.86 -16.52 23.13
CA ALA A 16 -8.56 -17.95 23.33
C ALA A 16 -7.05 -18.31 23.39
N ASP A 17 -6.17 -17.43 22.90
CA ASP A 17 -4.71 -17.56 23.00
C ASP A 17 -4.16 -17.22 24.41
N GLY A 18 -4.96 -16.57 25.27
CA GLY A 18 -4.59 -16.15 26.61
C GLY A 18 -3.56 -15.01 26.67
N GLN A 19 -3.19 -14.41 25.53
CA GLN A 19 -2.17 -13.36 25.45
C GLN A 19 -2.71 -12.02 24.96
N SER A 20 -3.69 -12.07 24.06
CA SER A 20 -4.29 -10.87 23.48
C SER A 20 -5.59 -10.52 24.22
N VAL A 21 -5.87 -9.22 24.36
CA VAL A 21 -7.05 -8.69 25.05
C VAL A 21 -7.91 -7.95 24.04
N LEU A 22 -9.23 -8.17 24.08
CA LEU A 22 -10.18 -7.39 23.30
C LEU A 22 -10.27 -5.96 23.86
N VAL A 23 -10.03 -4.97 23.01
CA VAL A 23 -10.11 -3.54 23.38
C VAL A 23 -11.41 -2.95 22.83
N GLY A 24 -12.29 -2.53 23.74
CA GLY A 24 -13.62 -2.00 23.42
C GLY A 24 -14.62 -3.09 23.04
N ALA A 25 -15.66 -2.70 22.29
CA ALA A 25 -16.68 -3.61 21.77
C ALA A 25 -16.29 -4.16 20.38
N VAL A 26 -17.03 -5.16 19.90
CA VAL A 26 -17.01 -5.60 18.50
C VAL A 26 -18.09 -4.86 17.73
N ARG A 27 -17.71 -4.21 16.62
CA ARG A 27 -18.64 -3.46 15.79
C ARG A 27 -19.08 -4.30 14.60
N MET A 28 -20.39 -4.46 14.44
CA MET A 28 -20.98 -4.93 13.20
C MET A 28 -21.56 -3.76 12.43
N ARG A 29 -21.22 -3.65 11.15
CA ARG A 29 -21.78 -2.65 10.24
C ARG A 29 -22.38 -3.34 9.02
N GLN A 30 -23.54 -2.89 8.58
CA GLN A 30 -24.25 -3.44 7.43
C GLN A 30 -24.50 -2.38 6.38
N VAL A 31 -24.37 -2.78 5.11
CA VAL A 31 -24.72 -1.97 3.94
C VAL A 31 -25.82 -2.66 3.14
N ARG A 32 -26.81 -1.87 2.73
CA ARG A 32 -28.05 -2.34 2.09
C ARG A 32 -28.32 -1.60 0.78
N VAL A 33 -29.04 -2.28 -0.11
CA VAL A 33 -29.54 -1.75 -1.39
C VAL A 33 -31.07 -1.83 -1.38
N PRO A 34 -31.79 -0.83 -1.92
CA PRO A 34 -33.25 -0.84 -1.98
C PRO A 34 -33.78 -2.02 -2.79
N LEU A 35 -35.01 -2.44 -2.46
CA LEU A 35 -35.78 -3.35 -3.30
C LEU A 35 -36.35 -2.53 -4.45
N ASP A 36 -36.36 -3.11 -5.65
CA ASP A 36 -37.01 -2.57 -6.86
C ASP A 36 -36.18 -1.59 -7.73
N THR A 37 -34.86 -1.50 -7.55
CA THR A 37 -34.02 -0.72 -8.50
C THR A 37 -33.73 -1.43 -9.81
N CYS A 38 -34.12 -2.70 -9.96
CA CYS A 38 -33.86 -3.49 -11.16
C CYS A 38 -34.58 -2.88 -12.38
N VAL A 39 -33.85 -2.09 -13.16
CA VAL A 39 -34.37 -1.53 -14.41
C VAL A 39 -34.31 -2.61 -15.49
N PHE A 40 -35.45 -3.20 -15.80
CA PHE A 40 -35.58 -4.11 -16.95
C PHE A 40 -35.48 -3.30 -18.24
N HIS A 41 -34.26 -3.11 -18.76
CA HIS A 41 -34.05 -2.47 -20.06
C HIS A 41 -34.51 -3.38 -21.20
N GLY A 42 -35.73 -3.12 -21.71
CA GLY A 42 -36.19 -3.70 -22.98
C GLY A 42 -37.70 -3.67 -23.17
N GLY A 43 -38.20 -2.67 -23.89
CA GLY A 43 -39.61 -2.53 -24.30
C GLY A 43 -40.12 -3.57 -25.30
N ARG A 44 -39.59 -4.80 -25.29
CA ARG A 44 -40.02 -5.91 -26.17
C ARG A 44 -39.84 -7.29 -25.55
N VAL A 45 -40.21 -7.49 -24.29
CA VAL A 45 -40.50 -8.87 -23.87
C VAL A 45 -41.63 -8.90 -22.84
N SER A 46 -42.72 -9.55 -23.24
CA SER A 46 -43.82 -10.02 -22.39
C SER A 46 -43.37 -10.96 -21.24
N SER A 47 -42.08 -11.27 -21.13
CA SER A 47 -41.47 -12.03 -20.04
C SER A 47 -41.19 -11.20 -18.77
N ALA A 48 -41.09 -9.87 -18.85
CA ALA A 48 -40.89 -9.03 -17.65
C ALA A 48 -42.11 -9.08 -16.71
N ARG A 49 -43.33 -9.14 -17.29
CA ARG A 49 -44.60 -9.25 -16.54
C ARG A 49 -44.82 -10.64 -15.93
N LEU A 50 -44.25 -11.68 -16.56
CA LEU A 50 -44.27 -13.07 -16.08
C LEU A 50 -43.20 -13.31 -15.00
N LEU A 51 -42.02 -12.69 -15.12
CA LEU A 51 -41.01 -12.72 -14.06
C LEU A 51 -41.46 -11.95 -12.82
N SER A 52 -42.14 -10.81 -12.97
CA SER A 52 -42.71 -10.07 -11.83
C SER A 52 -43.87 -10.82 -11.13
N LEU A 53 -44.44 -11.85 -11.75
CA LEU A 53 -45.43 -12.76 -11.16
C LEU A 53 -44.79 -13.89 -10.34
N TYR A 54 -43.50 -14.18 -10.55
CA TYR A 54 -42.75 -15.24 -9.88
C TYR A 54 -41.68 -14.72 -8.91
N PHE A 55 -41.18 -13.50 -9.12
CA PHE A 55 -40.15 -12.88 -8.30
C PHE A 55 -40.67 -11.56 -7.73
N ASP A 56 -41.17 -11.62 -6.49
CA ASP A 56 -41.71 -10.45 -5.78
C ASP A 56 -40.63 -9.44 -5.35
N LEU A 57 -39.35 -9.83 -5.34
CA LEU A 57 -38.25 -9.00 -4.83
C LEU A 57 -37.01 -9.11 -5.73
N CYS A 58 -36.58 -7.97 -6.27
CA CYS A 58 -35.31 -7.81 -6.99
C CYS A 58 -34.43 -6.77 -6.28
N ALA A 59 -33.16 -7.09 -6.12
CA ALA A 59 -32.17 -6.17 -5.56
C ALA A 59 -30.88 -6.31 -6.37
N GLU A 60 -30.35 -5.18 -6.84
CA GLU A 60 -29.15 -5.13 -7.67
C GLU A 60 -27.87 -5.28 -6.83
N ASP A 61 -26.72 -5.38 -7.50
CA ASP A 61 -25.42 -5.31 -6.82
C ASP A 61 -25.17 -3.91 -6.24
N TYR A 62 -24.34 -3.86 -5.20
CA TYR A 62 -24.02 -2.61 -4.54
C TYR A 62 -23.23 -1.68 -5.46
N THR A 63 -23.76 -0.48 -5.65
CA THR A 63 -23.03 0.70 -6.13
C THR A 63 -23.11 1.82 -5.09
N ARG A 64 -22.12 2.71 -5.06
CA ARG A 64 -22.10 3.85 -4.12
C ARG A 64 -23.36 4.74 -4.22
N GLY A 65 -23.98 4.83 -5.40
CA GLY A 65 -25.22 5.57 -5.63
C GLY A 65 -26.50 4.83 -5.20
N SER A 66 -26.47 3.50 -5.16
CA SER A 66 -27.63 2.66 -4.81
C SER A 66 -27.79 2.39 -3.30
N ALA A 67 -26.88 2.88 -2.46
CA ALA A 67 -26.90 2.58 -1.03
C ALA A 67 -28.14 3.18 -0.33
N VAL A 68 -28.84 2.38 0.48
CA VAL A 68 -29.94 2.89 1.33
C VAL A 68 -29.36 3.71 2.47
N LYS A 69 -29.84 4.95 2.62
CA LYS A 69 -29.39 5.90 3.67
C LYS A 69 -30.51 6.31 4.65
N GLY A 70 -31.69 5.69 4.56
CA GLY A 70 -32.83 6.00 5.41
C GLY A 70 -32.73 5.43 6.83
N HIS A 71 -33.52 5.96 7.75
CA HIS A 71 -33.66 5.42 9.10
C HIS A 71 -34.88 4.51 9.19
N TYR A 72 -34.79 3.42 9.96
CA TYR A 72 -35.85 2.42 10.10
C TYR A 72 -36.15 2.10 11.56
N HIS A 73 -37.37 1.62 11.84
CA HIS A 73 -37.65 0.94 13.10
C HIS A 73 -37.11 -0.49 13.11
N PRO A 74 -37.03 -1.13 14.29
CA PRO A 74 -36.64 -2.52 14.39
C PRO A 74 -37.45 -3.45 13.48
N GLY A 75 -36.75 -4.32 12.73
CA GLY A 75 -37.36 -5.20 11.72
C GLY A 75 -37.54 -4.57 10.34
N TRP A 76 -36.79 -3.50 10.02
CA TRP A 76 -36.86 -2.78 8.73
C TRP A 76 -38.23 -2.18 8.40
N THR A 77 -39.01 -1.83 9.43
CA THR A 77 -40.35 -1.25 9.27
C THR A 77 -40.31 0.27 9.32
N GLY A 78 -40.99 0.97 8.39
CA GLY A 78 -41.32 2.40 8.46
C GLY A 78 -40.17 3.40 8.73
N VAL A 79 -40.47 4.69 8.69
CA VAL A 79 -39.51 5.75 9.06
C VAL A 79 -39.79 6.19 10.49
N PRO A 80 -38.80 6.23 11.40
CA PRO A 80 -39.02 6.68 12.76
C PRO A 80 -39.40 8.16 12.82
N ASN A 81 -40.49 8.48 13.51
CA ASN A 81 -40.94 9.86 13.77
C ASN A 81 -39.99 10.63 14.70
N LEU A 82 -39.00 9.96 15.31
CA LEU A 82 -38.02 10.56 16.22
C LEU A 82 -36.60 10.50 15.63
N THR A 83 -36.01 11.68 15.45
CA THR A 83 -34.65 11.89 14.92
C THR A 83 -33.52 11.53 15.90
N ASN A 84 -33.82 11.20 17.16
CA ASN A 84 -32.85 11.13 18.25
C ASN A 84 -32.66 9.74 18.89
N THR A 85 -32.97 8.66 18.18
CA THR A 85 -32.64 7.32 18.69
C THR A 85 -31.24 6.92 18.18
N SER A 86 -30.40 6.39 19.07
CA SER A 86 -29.20 5.67 18.68
C SER A 86 -29.58 4.20 18.61
N GLY A 87 -29.27 3.51 17.52
CA GLY A 87 -29.71 2.13 17.35
C GLY A 87 -29.20 1.45 16.08
N PRO A 88 -29.35 0.12 16.00
CA PRO A 88 -28.83 -0.69 14.91
C PRO A 88 -29.58 -0.53 13.59
N TRP A 89 -30.73 0.16 13.60
CA TRP A 89 -31.63 0.37 12.45
C TRP A 89 -31.50 1.77 11.84
N ILE A 90 -30.57 2.58 12.35
CA ILE A 90 -30.41 3.99 12.04
C ILE A 90 -29.12 4.15 11.25
N TYR A 91 -29.24 4.67 10.03
CA TYR A 91 -28.09 4.94 9.19
C TYR A 91 -27.16 5.96 9.85
N ARG A 92 -25.87 5.62 9.93
CA ARG A 92 -24.83 6.47 10.48
C ARG A 92 -23.63 6.48 9.54
N GLN A 93 -22.97 7.62 9.46
CA GLN A 93 -21.68 7.71 8.82
C GLN A 93 -20.61 7.25 9.81
N THR A 94 -19.75 6.33 9.38
CA THR A 94 -18.64 5.82 10.19
C THR A 94 -17.34 5.92 9.42
N ASP A 95 -16.21 5.78 10.10
CA ASP A 95 -14.94 5.53 9.43
C ASP A 95 -14.74 4.02 9.31
N SER A 96 -14.24 3.58 8.16
CA SER A 96 -14.03 2.16 7.86
C SER A 96 -12.80 2.00 6.99
N ILE A 97 -12.03 0.95 7.25
CA ILE A 97 -10.86 0.58 6.44
C ILE A 97 -11.29 0.29 4.99
N TRP A 98 -12.51 -0.19 4.79
CA TRP A 98 -13.07 -0.55 3.48
C TRP A 98 -13.56 0.65 2.65
N SER A 99 -13.57 1.86 3.22
CA SER A 99 -14.10 3.08 2.59
C SER A 99 -13.36 3.52 1.31
N LEU A 100 -12.08 3.14 1.18
CA LEU A 100 -11.27 3.44 0.00
C LEU A 100 -11.45 2.45 -1.14
N TYR A 101 -12.09 1.31 -0.89
CA TYR A 101 -12.32 0.28 -1.88
C TYR A 101 -13.73 0.44 -2.45
N ARG A 102 -14.55 -0.61 -2.34
CA ARG A 102 -15.86 -0.70 -3.00
C ARG A 102 -16.99 -0.03 -2.23
N TYR A 103 -16.96 -0.08 -0.89
CA TYR A 103 -18.06 0.33 -0.03
C TYR A 103 -17.90 1.74 0.52
N ASP A 104 -19.01 2.46 0.66
CA ASP A 104 -19.03 3.75 1.37
C ASP A 104 -18.80 3.55 2.88
N SER A 105 -18.42 4.64 3.55
CA SER A 105 -18.07 4.63 4.98
C SER A 105 -19.30 4.58 5.89
N GLY A 106 -20.50 4.80 5.36
CA GLY A 106 -21.76 4.73 6.11
C GLY A 106 -22.39 3.34 6.19
N GLY A 107 -23.41 3.21 7.04
CA GLY A 107 -24.22 2.00 7.16
C GLY A 107 -25.03 1.95 8.45
N TYR A 108 -25.61 0.78 8.69
CA TYR A 108 -26.33 0.44 9.92
C TYR A 108 -25.36 -0.23 10.87
N VAL A 109 -25.21 0.30 12.09
CA VAL A 109 -24.09 -0.06 12.97
C VAL A 109 -24.59 -0.49 14.34
N ILE A 110 -24.04 -1.58 14.85
CA ILE A 110 -24.21 -2.04 16.21
C ILE A 110 -22.87 -2.39 16.84
N ASP A 111 -22.71 -1.99 18.10
CA ASP A 111 -21.53 -2.32 18.91
C ASP A 111 -21.97 -3.35 19.96
N ILE A 112 -21.30 -4.50 19.98
CA ILE A 112 -21.62 -5.63 20.84
C ILE A 112 -20.38 -5.96 21.66
N ASP A 113 -20.52 -5.89 22.99
CA ASP A 113 -19.47 -6.34 23.91
C ASP A 113 -19.67 -7.83 24.20
N PRO A 114 -18.71 -8.71 23.89
CA PRO A 114 -18.84 -10.14 24.14
C PRO A 114 -18.56 -10.56 25.59
N ARG A 115 -18.15 -9.64 26.48
CA ARG A 115 -17.80 -9.96 27.88
C ARG A 115 -19.03 -10.30 28.76
N PRO A 116 -20.15 -9.55 28.72
CA PRO A 116 -21.32 -9.87 29.54
C PRO A 116 -22.04 -11.13 29.04
N PRO A 117 -22.67 -11.93 29.91
CA PRO A 117 -23.39 -13.15 29.52
C PRO A 117 -24.59 -12.87 28.59
N ASP A 118 -25.15 -11.66 28.64
CA ASP A 118 -26.32 -11.25 27.87
C ASP A 118 -26.03 -10.90 26.40
N HIS A 119 -24.77 -10.92 25.93
CA HIS A 119 -24.43 -10.55 24.54
C HIS A 119 -25.15 -11.44 23.50
N ASN A 120 -25.38 -12.71 23.84
CA ASN A 120 -26.13 -13.64 22.99
C ASN A 120 -27.60 -13.22 22.81
N HIS A 121 -28.18 -12.52 23.79
CA HIS A 121 -29.53 -11.99 23.68
C HIS A 121 -29.61 -10.96 22.55
N HIS A 122 -28.71 -9.99 22.50
CA HIS A 122 -28.68 -8.98 21.43
C HIS A 122 -28.50 -9.59 20.03
N LEU A 123 -27.66 -10.63 19.90
CA LEU A 123 -27.51 -11.34 18.62
C LEU A 123 -28.77 -12.12 18.25
N SER A 124 -29.40 -12.77 19.22
CA SER A 124 -30.65 -13.49 19.01
C SER A 124 -31.78 -12.53 18.60
N GLU A 125 -31.86 -11.34 19.20
CA GLU A 125 -32.80 -10.28 18.86
C GLU A 125 -32.61 -9.80 17.42
N LEU A 126 -31.37 -9.49 17.01
CA LEU A 126 -31.05 -9.09 15.64
C LEU A 126 -31.39 -10.18 14.63
N ARG A 127 -31.14 -11.45 14.98
CA ARG A 127 -31.50 -12.59 14.15
C ARG A 127 -33.02 -12.73 14.02
N ASN A 128 -33.75 -12.61 15.13
CA ASN A 128 -35.21 -12.74 15.14
C ASN A 128 -35.89 -11.60 14.36
N MET A 129 -35.31 -10.39 14.42
CA MET A 129 -35.76 -9.23 13.67
C MET A 129 -35.22 -9.17 12.22
N SER A 130 -34.51 -10.21 11.74
CA SER A 130 -33.96 -10.27 10.38
C SER A 130 -33.09 -9.05 10.01
N TRP A 131 -32.17 -8.65 10.90
CA TRP A 131 -31.25 -7.54 10.63
C TRP A 131 -30.46 -7.77 9.33
N ILE A 132 -29.97 -9.00 9.13
CA ILE A 132 -29.42 -9.45 7.83
C ILE A 132 -30.54 -10.11 7.03
N ASP A 133 -30.79 -9.58 5.83
CA ASP A 133 -31.83 -10.03 4.91
C ASP A 133 -31.35 -9.98 3.44
N ARG A 134 -32.26 -10.19 2.49
CA ARG A 134 -31.97 -10.20 1.05
C ARG A 134 -31.48 -8.85 0.48
N GLN A 135 -31.77 -7.73 1.15
CA GLN A 135 -31.29 -6.39 0.77
C GLN A 135 -29.85 -6.13 1.20
N THR A 136 -29.33 -6.98 2.08
CA THR A 136 -27.97 -6.86 2.60
C THR A 136 -26.97 -7.22 1.51
N ARG A 137 -25.94 -6.38 1.34
CA ARG A 137 -24.86 -6.60 0.37
C ARG A 137 -23.51 -6.81 0.99
N ALA A 138 -23.28 -6.22 2.15
CA ALA A 138 -22.07 -6.46 2.92
C ALA A 138 -22.35 -6.29 4.40
N VAL A 139 -21.70 -7.15 5.18
CA VAL A 139 -21.59 -7.03 6.63
C VAL A 139 -20.11 -6.96 6.97
N PHE A 140 -19.75 -5.99 7.79
CA PHE A 140 -18.41 -5.77 8.31
C PHE A 140 -18.41 -6.12 9.78
N VAL A 141 -17.44 -6.90 10.23
CA VAL A 141 -17.22 -7.19 11.64
C VAL A 141 -15.83 -6.70 11.99
N ASP A 142 -15.78 -5.61 12.75
CA ASP A 142 -14.56 -4.90 13.11
C ASP A 142 -14.33 -5.00 14.62
N PHE A 143 -13.13 -5.36 15.05
CA PHE A 143 -12.72 -5.30 16.45
C PHE A 143 -11.22 -5.13 16.59
N THR A 144 -10.77 -4.66 17.76
CA THR A 144 -9.35 -4.43 18.03
C THR A 144 -8.86 -5.34 19.14
N LEU A 145 -7.78 -6.05 18.88
CA LEU A 145 -7.03 -6.83 19.85
C LEU A 145 -5.75 -6.10 20.25
N TYR A 146 -5.38 -6.18 21.51
CA TYR A 146 -4.12 -5.64 22.02
C TYR A 146 -3.30 -6.76 22.67
N ASN A 147 -2.06 -6.91 22.24
CA ASN A 147 -1.12 -7.84 22.85
C ASN A 147 -0.09 -7.06 23.68
N ALA A 148 -0.18 -7.20 25.00
CA ALA A 148 0.67 -6.48 25.94
C ALA A 148 2.13 -6.94 25.96
N ASN A 149 2.42 -8.17 25.52
CA ASN A 149 3.79 -8.71 25.50
C ASN A 149 4.67 -8.01 24.45
N VAL A 150 4.07 -7.61 23.33
CA VAL A 150 4.76 -6.96 22.20
C VAL A 150 4.35 -5.51 21.98
N ASP A 151 3.39 -4.97 22.76
CA ASP A 151 2.85 -3.62 22.63
C ASP A 151 2.31 -3.33 21.21
N LEU A 152 1.54 -4.29 20.66
CA LEU A 152 0.94 -4.18 19.33
C LEU A 152 -0.58 -4.28 19.40
N PHE A 153 -1.23 -3.43 18.61
CA PHE A 153 -2.66 -3.49 18.33
C PHE A 153 -2.86 -4.18 16.99
N ASN A 154 -3.75 -5.15 16.96
CA ASN A 154 -4.23 -5.79 15.75
C ASN A 154 -5.69 -5.41 15.55
N VAL A 155 -6.01 -4.76 14.44
CA VAL A 155 -7.39 -4.49 14.06
C VAL A 155 -7.83 -5.63 13.17
N VAL A 156 -8.83 -6.38 13.61
CA VAL A 156 -9.45 -7.44 12.82
C VAL A 156 -10.66 -6.85 12.12
N SER A 157 -10.66 -6.89 10.79
CA SER A 157 -11.78 -6.46 9.97
C SER A 157 -12.19 -7.58 9.02
N VAL A 158 -13.41 -8.09 9.21
CA VAL A 158 -13.98 -9.16 8.39
C VAL A 158 -15.07 -8.57 7.50
N LEU A 159 -14.94 -8.75 6.19
CA LEU A 159 -15.94 -8.38 5.20
C LEU A 159 -16.65 -9.63 4.72
N VAL A 160 -17.97 -9.70 4.94
CA VAL A 160 -18.86 -10.72 4.39
C VAL A 160 -19.71 -10.06 3.30
N GLU A 161 -19.37 -10.29 2.04
CA GLU A 161 -20.12 -9.80 0.87
C GLU A 161 -21.20 -10.81 0.48
N THR A 162 -22.42 -10.32 0.23
CA THR A 162 -23.55 -11.09 -0.29
C THR A 162 -23.95 -10.53 -1.66
N PRO A 163 -23.26 -10.92 -2.76
CA PRO A 163 -23.58 -10.47 -4.12
C PRO A 163 -25.03 -10.84 -4.50
N ALA A 164 -25.57 -10.18 -5.53
CA ALA A 164 -26.95 -10.42 -5.99
C ALA A 164 -27.24 -11.89 -6.38
N ILE A 165 -26.20 -12.65 -6.73
CA ILE A 165 -26.24 -14.08 -7.07
C ILE A 165 -26.50 -14.96 -5.83
N GLY A 166 -26.32 -14.43 -4.61
CA GLY A 166 -26.73 -15.06 -3.36
C GLY A 166 -25.66 -15.87 -2.61
N ARG A 167 -24.49 -16.13 -3.21
CA ARG A 167 -23.36 -16.81 -2.52
C ARG A 167 -22.53 -15.82 -1.73
N ALA A 168 -22.49 -15.97 -0.40
CA ALA A 168 -21.64 -15.15 0.46
C ALA A 168 -20.14 -15.39 0.20
N ARG A 169 -19.35 -14.31 0.18
CA ARG A 169 -17.88 -14.31 0.08
C ARG A 169 -17.30 -13.61 1.31
N VAL A 170 -16.21 -14.15 1.84
CA VAL A 170 -15.57 -13.62 3.04
C VAL A 170 -14.16 -13.16 2.70
N GLN A 171 -13.81 -11.95 3.14
CA GLN A 171 -12.48 -11.37 3.03
C GLN A 171 -12.04 -10.85 4.40
N PHE A 172 -10.75 -11.01 4.71
CA PHE A 172 -10.16 -10.57 5.96
C PHE A 172 -9.14 -9.47 5.70
N ASP A 173 -9.11 -8.48 6.57
CA ASP A 173 -8.04 -7.48 6.66
C ASP A 173 -7.56 -7.37 8.10
N LEU A 174 -6.27 -7.61 8.32
CA LEU A 174 -5.66 -7.79 9.65
C LEU A 174 -4.49 -6.81 9.89
N PRO A 175 -4.68 -5.48 9.80
CA PRO A 175 -3.61 -4.53 10.05
C PRO A 175 -3.10 -4.60 11.49
N VAL A 176 -1.77 -4.64 11.63
CA VAL A 176 -1.06 -4.56 12.90
C VAL A 176 -0.39 -3.19 12.97
N LEU A 177 -0.60 -2.48 14.08
CA LEU A 177 0.06 -1.21 14.33
C LEU A 177 0.44 -1.04 15.79
N ARG A 178 1.46 -0.22 16.02
CA ARG A 178 1.85 0.24 17.35
C ARG A 178 1.25 1.62 17.60
N LEU A 179 0.35 1.74 18.57
CA LEU A 179 -0.23 3.02 18.97
C LEU A 179 0.68 3.80 19.94
N HIS A 180 1.49 3.11 20.74
CA HIS A 180 2.42 3.74 21.67
C HIS A 180 3.79 3.94 21.01
N LEU A 181 4.05 5.13 20.47
CA LEU A 181 5.28 5.37 19.69
C LEU A 181 6.54 5.61 20.52
N TYR A 182 6.44 6.09 21.78
CA TYR A 182 7.59 6.54 22.58
C TYR A 182 7.51 6.06 24.04
N ASN A 183 7.44 4.76 24.26
CA ASN A 183 7.32 4.18 25.61
C ASN A 183 8.58 3.42 26.05
N GLN A 184 9.30 2.82 25.12
CA GLN A 184 10.48 2.01 25.38
C GLN A 184 11.79 2.77 25.13
N THR A 185 12.90 2.30 25.70
CA THR A 185 14.24 2.88 25.48
C THR A 185 14.68 2.79 24.01
N THR A 186 14.26 1.76 23.29
CA THR A 186 14.43 1.63 21.83
C THR A 186 13.75 2.76 21.05
N ASP A 187 12.66 3.30 21.59
CA ASP A 187 11.91 4.37 20.94
C ASP A 187 12.64 5.71 21.02
N LEU A 188 13.51 5.91 22.02
CA LEU A 188 14.41 7.07 22.09
C LEU A 188 15.41 7.04 20.93
N VAL A 189 15.96 5.87 20.60
CA VAL A 189 16.84 5.72 19.43
C VAL A 189 16.07 6.04 18.15
N LEU A 190 14.84 5.54 18.01
CA LEU A 190 13.98 5.87 16.86
C LEU A 190 13.73 7.38 16.76
N LEU A 191 13.44 8.05 17.88
CA LEU A 191 13.26 9.50 17.93
C LEU A 191 14.51 10.26 17.46
N THR A 192 15.71 9.82 17.87
CA THR A 192 16.96 10.45 17.40
C THR A 192 17.13 10.34 15.88
N PHE A 193 16.80 9.19 15.29
CA PHE A 193 16.83 9.01 13.84
C PHE A 193 15.76 9.84 13.12
N GLN A 194 14.57 10.00 13.70
CA GLN A 194 13.52 10.86 13.16
C GLN A 194 13.96 12.34 13.14
N ILE A 195 14.55 12.83 14.23
CA ILE A 195 15.08 14.20 14.30
C ILE A 195 16.20 14.39 13.27
N ALA A 196 17.14 13.45 13.19
CA ALA A 196 18.21 13.49 12.19
C ALA A 196 17.65 13.50 10.76
N TYR A 197 16.61 12.70 10.49
CA TYR A 197 15.94 12.65 9.19
C TYR A 197 15.32 14.00 8.81
N VAL A 198 14.64 14.68 9.75
CA VAL A 198 14.06 16.02 9.51
C VAL A 198 15.15 17.06 9.21
N ILE A 199 16.31 16.97 9.89
CA ILE A 199 17.46 17.84 9.60
C ILE A 199 18.01 17.57 8.19
N PHE A 200 18.18 16.31 7.80
CA PHE A 200 18.59 15.95 6.44
C PHE A 200 17.57 16.39 5.40
N LEU A 201 16.28 16.31 5.70
CA LEU A 201 15.21 16.80 4.83
C LEU A 201 15.33 18.31 4.60
N ALA A 202 15.53 19.11 5.64
CA ALA A 202 15.73 20.55 5.52
C ALA A 202 16.94 20.88 4.62
N TYR A 203 18.03 20.13 4.78
CA TYR A 203 19.20 20.23 3.89
C TYR A 203 18.85 19.88 2.44
N PHE A 204 18.14 18.77 2.18
CA PHE A 204 17.75 18.40 0.81
C PHE A 204 16.78 19.39 0.17
N ILE A 205 15.85 19.97 0.94
CA ILE A 205 14.98 21.04 0.47
C ILE A 205 15.81 22.25 0.04
N TYR A 206 16.78 22.69 0.85
CA TYR A 206 17.67 23.80 0.50
C TYR A 206 18.41 23.54 -0.82
N TYR A 207 18.98 22.34 -0.99
CA TYR A 207 19.69 21.97 -2.23
C TYR A 207 18.75 21.91 -3.44
N ALA A 208 17.54 21.34 -3.28
CA ALA A 208 16.56 21.26 -4.36
C ALA A 208 16.11 22.65 -4.80
N VAL A 209 15.75 23.53 -3.86
CA VAL A 209 15.33 24.92 -4.15
C VAL A 209 16.46 25.69 -4.84
N ARG A 210 17.69 25.62 -4.33
CA ARG A 210 18.83 26.29 -4.96
C ARG A 210 19.10 25.77 -6.38
N GLY A 211 18.97 24.46 -6.59
CA GLY A 211 19.11 23.82 -7.89
C GLY A 211 18.06 24.30 -8.89
N ILE A 212 16.79 24.37 -8.47
CA ILE A 212 15.69 24.86 -9.31
C ILE A 212 15.87 26.34 -9.65
N LEU A 213 16.29 27.18 -8.69
CA LEU A 213 16.52 28.60 -8.93
C LEU A 213 17.67 28.86 -9.92
N LYS A 214 18.72 28.04 -9.88
CA LYS A 214 19.89 28.17 -10.76
C LYS A 214 19.62 27.65 -12.17
N ASP A 215 19.11 26.41 -12.27
CA ASP A 215 19.03 25.67 -13.54
C ASP A 215 17.65 25.81 -14.21
N ARG A 216 16.64 26.36 -13.51
CA ARG A 216 15.27 26.62 -13.99
C ARG A 216 14.67 25.39 -14.72
N ILE A 217 14.42 25.51 -16.02
CA ILE A 217 13.81 24.46 -16.85
C ILE A 217 14.79 23.32 -17.11
N GLU A 218 16.10 23.60 -17.15
CA GLU A 218 17.14 22.59 -17.37
C GLU A 218 17.24 21.60 -16.19
N TYR A 219 16.80 22.02 -15.00
CA TYR A 219 16.65 21.14 -13.84
C TYR A 219 15.77 19.92 -14.15
N PHE A 220 14.66 20.11 -14.86
CA PHE A 220 13.69 19.05 -15.16
C PHE A 220 14.11 18.13 -16.31
N LYS A 221 15.18 18.47 -17.04
CA LYS A 221 15.73 17.59 -18.09
C LYS A 221 16.65 16.51 -17.54
N ASP A 222 17.25 16.74 -16.37
CA ASP A 222 18.12 15.75 -15.72
C ASP A 222 17.30 14.80 -14.84
N VAL A 223 17.24 13.53 -15.25
CA VAL A 223 16.54 12.45 -14.54
C VAL A 223 16.96 12.36 -13.07
N TRP A 224 18.22 12.63 -12.75
CA TRP A 224 18.70 12.52 -11.37
C TRP A 224 18.21 13.66 -10.49
N LYS A 225 18.12 14.87 -11.04
CA LYS A 225 17.55 16.03 -10.34
C LYS A 225 16.05 15.86 -10.13
N VAL A 226 15.34 15.31 -11.11
CA VAL A 226 13.92 14.94 -10.96
C VAL A 226 13.74 13.89 -9.86
N LEU A 227 14.59 12.85 -9.81
CA LEU A 227 14.57 11.87 -8.72
C LEU A 227 14.92 12.49 -7.34
N ASP A 228 15.85 13.45 -7.28
CA ASP A 228 16.14 14.23 -6.06
C ASP A 228 14.89 14.98 -5.58
N LEU A 229 14.20 15.66 -6.49
CA LEU A 229 12.95 16.37 -6.20
C LEU A 229 11.84 15.43 -5.74
N MET A 230 11.68 14.26 -6.37
CA MET A 230 10.70 13.24 -5.97
C MET A 230 10.95 12.75 -4.54
N VAL A 231 12.20 12.53 -4.15
CA VAL A 231 12.56 12.15 -2.77
C VAL A 231 12.16 13.25 -1.78
N VAL A 232 12.38 14.53 -2.11
CA VAL A 232 11.97 15.66 -1.27
C VAL A 232 10.44 15.74 -1.12
N ILE A 233 9.70 15.56 -2.21
CA ILE A 233 8.22 15.59 -2.16
C ILE A 233 7.68 14.43 -1.32
N LEU A 234 8.15 13.21 -1.58
CA LEU A 234 7.71 12.01 -0.85
C LEU A 234 8.07 12.08 0.65
N SER A 235 9.23 12.63 1.00
CA SER A 235 9.62 12.81 2.41
C SER A 235 8.79 13.86 3.13
N LEU A 236 8.38 14.94 2.45
CA LEU A 236 7.40 15.89 2.99
C LEU A 236 6.04 15.22 3.25
N ILE A 237 5.57 14.40 2.32
CA ILE A 237 4.33 13.60 2.49
C ILE A 237 4.47 12.64 3.67
N ALA A 238 5.63 11.97 3.82
CA ALA A 238 5.89 11.06 4.93
C ALA A 238 5.85 11.77 6.29
N VAL A 239 6.45 12.96 6.39
CA VAL A 239 6.41 13.78 7.61
C VAL A 239 4.98 14.24 7.91
N ALA A 240 4.23 14.70 6.90
CA ALA A 240 2.83 15.10 7.08
C ALA A 240 1.95 13.94 7.54
N ALA A 241 2.10 12.75 6.94
CA ALA A 241 1.40 11.53 7.35
C ALA A 241 1.77 11.13 8.79
N PHE A 242 3.04 11.22 9.16
CA PHE A 242 3.49 10.94 10.52
C PHE A 242 2.86 11.88 11.56
N VAL A 243 2.84 13.18 11.29
CA VAL A 243 2.19 14.18 12.16
C VAL A 243 0.68 13.92 12.25
N ALA A 244 0.03 13.62 11.12
CA ALA A 244 -1.38 13.27 11.11
C ALA A 244 -1.66 12.02 11.96
N ARG A 245 -0.83 10.97 11.84
CA ARG A 245 -0.92 9.76 12.66
C ARG A 245 -0.81 10.08 14.15
N MET A 246 0.13 10.93 14.54
CA MET A 246 0.32 11.34 15.94
C MET A 246 -0.93 12.05 16.49
N ILE A 247 -1.47 13.01 15.75
CA ILE A 247 -2.67 13.77 16.15
C ILE A 247 -3.88 12.83 16.27
N LEU A 248 -4.11 11.99 15.28
CA LEU A 248 -5.23 11.06 15.26
C LEU A 248 -5.13 10.02 16.38
N THR A 249 -3.94 9.48 16.63
CA THR A 249 -3.72 8.50 17.70
C THR A 249 -4.02 9.12 19.07
N GLU A 250 -3.57 10.34 19.33
CA GLU A 250 -3.84 11.01 20.61
C GLU A 250 -5.32 11.36 20.78
N ASN A 251 -6.00 11.80 19.72
CA ASN A 251 -7.45 12.03 19.75
C ASN A 251 -8.23 10.74 20.03
N THR A 252 -7.91 9.66 19.32
CA THR A 252 -8.52 8.34 19.54
C THR A 252 -8.27 7.83 20.96
N ARG A 253 -7.06 8.02 21.49
CA ARG A 253 -6.70 7.62 22.86
C ARG A 253 -7.49 8.40 23.92
N LYS A 254 -7.62 9.73 23.75
CA LYS A 254 -8.40 10.58 24.66
C LYS A 254 -9.87 10.19 24.65
N ASN A 255 -10.47 10.05 23.46
CA ASN A 255 -11.87 9.65 23.32
C ASN A 255 -12.15 8.28 23.94
N TYR A 256 -11.24 7.32 23.78
CA TYR A 256 -11.38 5.99 24.38
C TYR A 256 -11.25 6.01 25.90
N ARG A 257 -10.35 6.84 26.44
CA ARG A 257 -10.21 7.01 27.89
C ARG A 257 -11.48 7.58 28.53
N GLU A 258 -12.18 8.44 27.81
CA GLU A 258 -13.46 9.02 28.25
C GLU A 258 -14.63 8.03 28.09
N ASN A 259 -14.59 7.14 27.09
CA ASN A 259 -15.67 6.18 26.81
C ASN A 259 -15.14 4.74 26.61
N ASN A 260 -14.70 4.14 27.72
CA ASN A 260 -13.96 2.86 27.74
C ASN A 260 -14.78 1.64 27.29
N SER A 261 -16.12 1.73 27.29
CA SER A 261 -17.03 0.66 26.85
C SER A 261 -17.41 0.72 25.36
N SER A 262 -17.06 1.79 24.66
CA SER A 262 -17.40 1.96 23.24
C SER A 262 -16.41 1.25 22.32
N PHE A 263 -16.84 0.99 21.07
CA PHE A 263 -15.94 0.47 20.03
C PHE A 263 -14.80 1.45 19.76
N LEU A 264 -13.56 0.94 19.78
CA LEU A 264 -12.37 1.71 19.51
C LEU A 264 -12.17 1.87 17.99
N ASN A 265 -12.53 3.03 17.45
CA ASN A 265 -12.36 3.34 16.03
C ASN A 265 -10.92 3.80 15.71
N ILE A 266 -10.09 2.86 15.23
CA ILE A 266 -8.70 3.10 14.79
C ILE A 266 -8.58 3.10 13.25
N ALA A 267 -9.69 2.96 12.51
CA ALA A 267 -9.66 2.78 11.06
C ALA A 267 -8.89 3.89 10.32
N LEU A 268 -9.09 5.14 10.72
CA LEU A 268 -8.38 6.28 10.13
C LEU A 268 -6.88 6.29 10.46
N VAL A 269 -6.50 5.90 11.68
CA VAL A 269 -5.09 5.79 12.09
C VAL A 269 -4.39 4.69 11.29
N VAL A 270 -5.04 3.53 11.12
CA VAL A 270 -4.56 2.43 10.27
C VAL A 270 -4.32 2.91 8.85
N LEU A 271 -5.24 3.69 8.29
CA LEU A 271 -5.11 4.20 6.94
C LEU A 271 -3.91 5.15 6.79
N VAL A 272 -3.73 6.07 7.73
CA VAL A 272 -2.57 6.99 7.71
C VAL A 272 -1.26 6.22 7.93
N ASP A 273 -1.24 5.20 8.78
CA ASP A 273 -0.07 4.33 8.97
C ASP A 273 0.29 3.56 7.70
N ARG A 274 -0.71 2.99 6.99
CA ARG A 274 -0.50 2.33 5.69
C ARG A 274 0.08 3.28 4.64
N THR A 275 -0.47 4.49 4.53
CA THR A 275 0.05 5.47 3.57
C THR A 275 1.49 5.86 3.92
N GLN A 276 1.80 6.05 5.21
CA GLN A 276 3.17 6.28 5.66
C GLN A 276 4.10 5.11 5.29
N LEU A 277 3.70 3.86 5.52
CA LEU A 277 4.48 2.67 5.18
C LEU A 277 4.78 2.60 3.67
N ILE A 278 3.77 2.83 2.83
CA ILE A 278 3.92 2.84 1.37
C ILE A 278 4.91 3.91 0.94
N VAL A 279 4.77 5.15 1.44
CA VAL A 279 5.66 6.27 1.09
C VAL A 279 7.09 6.00 1.53
N VAL A 280 7.30 5.51 2.75
CA VAL A 280 8.64 5.15 3.27
C VAL A 280 9.24 4.00 2.46
N SER A 281 8.44 3.02 2.03
CA SER A 281 8.91 1.91 1.18
C SER A 281 9.39 2.41 -0.19
N ILE A 282 8.65 3.34 -0.80
CA ILE A 282 9.07 3.97 -2.07
C ILE A 282 10.37 4.77 -1.87
N LEU A 283 10.49 5.53 -0.78
CA LEU A 283 11.71 6.26 -0.43
C LEU A 283 12.91 5.33 -0.24
N ALA A 284 12.72 4.22 0.47
CA ALA A 284 13.75 3.20 0.67
C ALA A 284 14.17 2.55 -0.65
N PHE A 285 13.21 2.25 -1.53
CA PHE A 285 13.48 1.73 -2.87
C PHE A 285 14.32 2.71 -3.70
N ILE A 286 13.93 3.99 -3.76
CA ILE A 286 14.71 5.02 -4.47
C ILE A 286 16.11 5.18 -3.83
N GLY A 287 16.20 5.12 -2.50
CA GLY A 287 17.47 5.11 -1.77
C GLY A 287 18.38 3.95 -2.17
N CYS A 288 17.82 2.75 -2.28
CA CYS A 288 18.54 1.56 -2.76
C CYS A 288 19.01 1.73 -4.21
N CYS A 289 18.15 2.24 -5.11
CA CYS A 289 18.55 2.56 -6.49
C CYS A 289 19.68 3.60 -6.54
N ARG A 290 19.71 4.55 -5.59
CA ARG A 290 20.84 5.49 -5.47
C ARG A 290 22.12 4.83 -5.02
N CYS A 291 22.07 3.84 -4.14
CA CYS A 291 23.26 3.08 -3.76
C CYS A 291 23.92 2.43 -4.99
N CYS A 292 23.15 2.05 -6.01
CA CYS A 292 23.72 1.55 -7.27
C CYS A 292 24.60 2.58 -8.01
N LYS A 293 24.42 3.90 -7.80
CA LYS A 293 25.37 4.90 -8.34
C LYS A 293 26.75 4.81 -7.71
N LEU A 294 26.85 4.40 -6.45
CA LEU A 294 28.13 4.27 -5.75
C LEU A 294 28.98 3.15 -6.36
N LEU A 295 28.33 2.17 -7.00
CA LEU A 295 28.98 1.05 -7.69
C LEU A 295 29.68 1.43 -9.00
N ARG A 296 29.53 2.68 -9.48
CA ARG A 296 30.23 3.22 -10.67
C ARG A 296 31.75 3.27 -10.53
N GLY A 297 32.29 3.06 -9.34
CA GLY A 297 33.73 3.01 -9.10
C GLY A 297 34.41 1.74 -9.58
N ASN A 298 33.65 0.71 -9.95
CA ASN A 298 34.21 -0.49 -10.57
C ASN A 298 34.02 -0.41 -12.10
N ASN A 299 35.11 -0.56 -12.84
CA ASN A 299 35.12 -0.54 -14.31
C ASN A 299 34.15 -1.56 -14.92
N SER A 300 34.04 -2.77 -14.35
CA SER A 300 33.11 -3.79 -14.83
C SER A 300 31.65 -3.38 -14.63
N LEU A 301 31.32 -2.79 -13.49
CA LEU A 301 29.95 -2.33 -13.20
C LEU A 301 29.58 -1.09 -14.01
N TYR A 302 30.57 -0.23 -14.31
CA TYR A 302 30.37 0.91 -15.19
C TYR A 302 30.08 0.47 -16.64
N LEU A 303 30.82 -0.53 -17.16
CA LEU A 303 30.55 -1.14 -18.46
C LEU A 303 29.13 -1.70 -18.51
N MET A 304 28.73 -2.49 -17.51
CA MET A 304 27.35 -3.01 -17.43
C MET A 304 26.31 -1.89 -17.45
N GLN A 305 26.52 -0.81 -16.70
CA GLN A 305 25.58 0.32 -16.68
C GLN A 305 25.46 1.01 -18.04
N LYS A 306 26.56 1.13 -18.79
CA LYS A 306 26.57 1.68 -20.16
C LYS A 306 25.83 0.76 -21.12
N THR A 307 26.08 -0.55 -21.05
CA THR A 307 25.33 -1.57 -21.80
C THR A 307 23.83 -1.47 -21.52
N PHE A 308 23.40 -1.43 -20.25
CA PHE A 308 21.99 -1.28 -19.90
C PHE A 308 21.39 0.05 -20.41
N GLY A 309 22.14 1.15 -20.33
CA GLY A 309 21.71 2.45 -20.84
C GLY A 309 21.47 2.45 -22.36
N ARG A 310 22.22 1.66 -23.11
CA ARG A 310 22.02 1.48 -24.56
C ARG A 310 20.86 0.54 -24.87
N VAL A 311 20.74 -0.55 -24.12
CA VAL A 311 19.72 -1.59 -24.34
C VAL A 311 18.31 -1.14 -23.96
N ILE A 312 18.16 -0.16 -23.05
CA ILE A 312 16.83 0.24 -22.56
C ILE A 312 15.88 0.75 -23.65
N SER A 313 16.41 1.44 -24.67
CA SER A 313 15.60 1.95 -25.79
C SER A 313 15.04 0.82 -26.67
N PRO A 314 15.85 -0.11 -27.22
CA PRO A 314 15.33 -1.25 -27.98
C PRO A 314 14.55 -2.25 -27.11
N MET A 315 14.85 -2.35 -25.80
CA MET A 315 14.02 -3.14 -24.89
C MET A 315 12.62 -2.57 -24.72
N LEU A 316 12.47 -1.25 -24.66
CA LEU A 316 11.17 -0.64 -24.44
C LEU A 316 10.23 -0.90 -25.63
N SER A 317 10.74 -0.85 -26.86
CA SER A 317 9.94 -1.16 -28.06
C SER A 317 9.50 -2.63 -28.10
N HIS A 318 10.40 -3.57 -27.76
CA HIS A 318 10.05 -4.98 -27.69
C HIS A 318 9.15 -5.33 -26.51
N GLY A 319 9.34 -4.66 -25.37
CA GLY A 319 8.45 -4.74 -24.22
C GLY A 319 7.02 -4.39 -24.60
N GLY A 320 6.83 -3.43 -25.52
CA GLY A 320 5.52 -3.13 -26.11
C GLY A 320 4.89 -4.33 -26.82
N VAL A 321 5.66 -5.08 -27.61
CA VAL A 321 5.18 -6.30 -28.30
C VAL A 321 4.77 -7.37 -27.29
N ILE A 322 5.60 -7.60 -26.25
CA ILE A 322 5.29 -8.55 -25.17
C ILE A 322 3.99 -8.15 -24.46
N LEU A 323 3.81 -6.88 -24.11
CA LEU A 323 2.60 -6.40 -23.44
C LEU A 323 1.35 -6.57 -24.30
N VAL A 324 1.43 -6.31 -25.61
CA VAL A 324 0.31 -6.54 -26.54
C VAL A 324 -0.06 -8.02 -26.59
N LEU A 325 0.94 -8.92 -26.64
CA LEU A 325 0.70 -10.36 -26.61
C LEU A 325 0.08 -10.80 -25.28
N MET A 326 0.62 -10.34 -24.15
CA MET A 326 0.06 -10.63 -22.82
C MET A 326 -1.38 -10.16 -22.68
N PHE A 327 -1.67 -8.94 -23.13
CA PHE A 327 -3.03 -8.41 -23.08
C PHE A 327 -3.98 -9.21 -23.97
N SER A 328 -3.52 -9.59 -25.17
CA SER A 328 -4.31 -10.42 -26.09
C SER A 328 -4.65 -11.79 -25.49
N TYR A 329 -3.67 -12.47 -24.88
CA TYR A 329 -3.88 -13.73 -24.18
C TYR A 329 -4.71 -13.57 -22.90
N GLY A 330 -4.55 -12.46 -22.18
CA GLY A 330 -5.37 -12.13 -21.01
C GLY A 330 -6.84 -11.96 -21.38
N MET A 331 -7.14 -11.24 -22.48
CA MET A 331 -8.49 -11.10 -23.01
C MET A 331 -9.06 -12.44 -23.48
N LEU A 332 -8.27 -13.22 -24.24
CA LEU A 332 -8.68 -14.55 -24.69
C LEU A 332 -9.03 -15.47 -23.50
N GLY A 333 -8.20 -15.46 -22.46
CA GLY A 333 -8.42 -16.23 -21.24
C GLY A 333 -9.66 -15.76 -20.47
N ASN A 334 -9.87 -14.45 -20.32
CA ASN A 334 -11.07 -13.90 -19.68
C ASN A 334 -12.35 -14.32 -20.41
N ILE A 335 -12.37 -14.26 -21.74
CA ILE A 335 -13.53 -14.66 -22.54
C ILE A 335 -13.76 -16.17 -22.50
N SER A 336 -12.69 -16.97 -22.59
CA SER A 336 -12.78 -18.43 -22.69
C SER A 336 -13.07 -19.10 -21.34
N PHE A 337 -12.43 -18.61 -20.27
CA PHE A 337 -12.42 -19.28 -18.96
C PHE A 337 -13.02 -18.44 -17.83
N GLY A 338 -13.23 -17.12 -18.02
CA GLY A 338 -13.62 -16.22 -16.94
C GLY A 338 -14.99 -16.47 -16.30
N GLY A 339 -15.87 -17.22 -16.97
CA GLY A 339 -17.14 -17.67 -16.39
C GLY A 339 -17.01 -18.83 -15.39
N TYR A 340 -15.90 -19.58 -15.45
CA TYR A 340 -15.71 -20.82 -14.69
C TYR A 340 -14.54 -20.75 -13.72
N VAL A 341 -13.52 -19.97 -14.05
CA VAL A 341 -12.24 -19.88 -13.32
C VAL A 341 -12.06 -18.49 -12.73
N GLU A 342 -11.82 -18.42 -11.42
CA GLU A 342 -11.65 -17.15 -10.70
C GLU A 342 -10.42 -16.37 -11.18
N SER A 343 -9.32 -17.05 -11.50
CA SER A 343 -8.09 -16.49 -12.08
C SER A 343 -8.36 -15.68 -13.36
N TYR A 344 -9.38 -16.06 -14.13
CA TYR A 344 -9.78 -15.38 -15.37
C TYR A 344 -11.02 -14.51 -15.23
N SER A 345 -11.59 -14.36 -14.03
CA SER A 345 -12.89 -13.70 -13.81
C SER A 345 -12.96 -12.23 -14.27
N THR A 346 -11.86 -11.51 -14.16
CA THR A 346 -11.74 -10.11 -14.62
C THR A 346 -10.55 -9.97 -15.55
N ILE A 347 -10.55 -8.95 -16.41
CA ILE A 347 -9.42 -8.65 -17.30
C ILE A 347 -8.14 -8.43 -16.48
N TYR A 348 -8.24 -7.81 -15.30
CA TYR A 348 -7.12 -7.60 -14.39
C TYR A 348 -6.56 -8.94 -13.87
N ASN A 349 -7.42 -9.80 -13.33
CA ASN A 349 -7.00 -11.11 -12.83
C ASN A 349 -6.44 -12.00 -13.95
N ALA A 350 -7.04 -11.94 -15.13
CA ALA A 350 -6.57 -12.68 -16.31
C ALA A 350 -5.17 -12.20 -16.75
N PHE A 351 -4.93 -10.88 -16.72
CA PHE A 351 -3.61 -10.32 -17.00
C PHE A 351 -2.56 -10.74 -15.96
N LEU A 352 -2.92 -10.74 -14.66
CA LEU A 352 -2.05 -11.26 -13.60
C LEU A 352 -1.70 -12.73 -13.82
N THR A 353 -2.71 -13.56 -14.10
CA THR A 353 -2.53 -15.00 -14.37
C THR A 353 -1.58 -15.24 -15.55
N VAL A 354 -1.75 -14.48 -16.63
CA VAL A 354 -0.85 -14.54 -17.79
C VAL A 354 0.56 -14.05 -17.46
N THR A 355 0.71 -13.09 -16.54
CA THR A 355 2.03 -12.64 -16.04
C THR A 355 2.70 -13.73 -15.22
N ASP A 356 1.98 -14.42 -14.36
CA ASP A 356 2.50 -15.54 -13.58
C ASP A 356 3.00 -16.67 -14.48
N PHE A 357 2.33 -16.89 -15.62
CA PHE A 357 2.79 -17.86 -16.62
C PHE A 357 4.14 -17.46 -17.27
N VAL A 358 4.41 -16.16 -17.45
CA VAL A 358 5.72 -15.67 -17.93
C VAL A 358 6.81 -15.95 -16.90
N ILE A 359 6.49 -15.81 -15.61
CA ILE A 359 7.42 -16.08 -14.49
C ILE A 359 7.68 -17.59 -14.33
N GLY A 360 6.77 -18.43 -14.82
CA GLY A 360 6.87 -19.89 -14.73
C GLY A 360 5.99 -20.51 -13.63
N SER A 361 5.08 -19.73 -13.06
CA SER A 361 4.07 -20.19 -12.11
C SER A 361 2.82 -20.61 -12.88
N TYR A 362 2.53 -21.91 -12.92
CA TYR A 362 1.42 -22.47 -13.69
C TYR A 362 0.40 -23.15 -12.78
N GLN A 363 -0.86 -22.72 -12.87
CA GLN A 363 -1.97 -23.33 -12.16
C GLN A 363 -2.86 -24.08 -13.15
N LEU A 364 -2.49 -25.33 -13.44
CA LEU A 364 -3.15 -26.15 -14.47
C LEU A 364 -4.52 -26.70 -14.04
N ASP A 365 -4.81 -26.68 -12.74
CA ASP A 365 -6.10 -27.13 -12.18
C ASP A 365 -7.29 -26.33 -12.76
N ASP A 366 -7.03 -25.09 -13.16
CA ASP A 366 -8.02 -24.19 -13.77
C ASP A 366 -8.57 -24.72 -15.11
N TYR A 367 -7.83 -25.59 -15.80
CA TYR A 367 -8.20 -26.09 -17.13
C TYR A 367 -8.90 -27.45 -17.15
N VAL A 368 -9.12 -28.07 -15.99
CA VAL A 368 -9.70 -29.42 -15.89
C VAL A 368 -11.10 -29.51 -16.52
N MET A 369 -11.86 -28.41 -16.49
CA MET A 369 -13.21 -28.37 -17.08
C MET A 369 -13.21 -28.36 -18.61
N PHE A 370 -12.17 -27.78 -19.24
CA PHE A 370 -12.00 -27.74 -20.70
C PHE A 370 -10.56 -28.12 -21.09
N PRO A 371 -10.17 -29.41 -20.94
CA PRO A 371 -8.77 -29.81 -21.04
C PRO A 371 -8.15 -29.52 -22.40
N THR A 372 -8.89 -29.71 -23.50
CA THR A 372 -8.39 -29.50 -24.86
C THR A 372 -8.08 -28.03 -25.14
N LEU A 373 -9.05 -27.15 -24.87
CA LEU A 373 -8.90 -25.70 -25.07
C LEU A 373 -7.82 -25.12 -24.15
N GLY A 374 -7.83 -25.52 -22.87
CA GLY A 374 -6.82 -25.09 -21.90
C GLY A 374 -5.41 -25.54 -22.29
N THR A 375 -5.25 -26.79 -22.75
CA THR A 375 -3.96 -27.31 -23.21
C THR A 375 -3.45 -26.54 -24.43
N ILE A 376 -4.32 -26.28 -25.42
CA ILE A 376 -3.96 -25.50 -26.62
C ILE A 376 -3.56 -24.07 -26.21
N PHE A 377 -4.34 -23.42 -25.35
CA PHE A 377 -4.05 -22.09 -24.84
C PHE A 377 -2.70 -22.04 -24.13
N PHE A 378 -2.45 -22.99 -23.23
CA PHE A 378 -1.21 -23.07 -22.47
C PHE A 378 0.02 -23.32 -23.38
N ILE A 379 -0.03 -24.34 -24.23
CA ILE A 379 1.09 -24.69 -25.12
C ILE A 379 1.39 -23.54 -26.09
N SER A 380 0.35 -22.96 -26.70
CA SER A 380 0.53 -21.83 -27.63
C SER A 380 1.12 -20.60 -26.93
N PHE A 381 0.67 -20.28 -25.71
CA PHE A 381 1.22 -19.20 -24.92
C PHE A 381 2.70 -19.43 -24.59
N VAL A 382 3.05 -20.58 -24.03
CA VAL A 382 4.43 -20.90 -23.61
C VAL A 382 5.37 -20.89 -24.81
N LEU A 383 4.99 -21.49 -25.94
CA LEU A 383 5.82 -21.51 -27.15
C LEU A 383 6.05 -20.10 -27.71
N ILE A 384 4.97 -19.31 -27.87
CA ILE A 384 5.08 -17.95 -28.41
C ILE A 384 5.88 -17.07 -27.46
N MET A 385 5.59 -17.10 -26.17
CA MET A 385 6.26 -16.24 -25.19
C MET A 385 7.73 -16.62 -25.01
N ASN A 386 8.07 -17.91 -24.96
CA ASN A 386 9.47 -18.33 -24.85
C ASN A 386 10.25 -17.92 -26.11
N PHE A 387 9.68 -18.12 -27.30
CA PHE A 387 10.31 -17.71 -28.56
C PHE A 387 10.54 -16.19 -28.64
N VAL A 388 9.56 -15.40 -28.21
CA VAL A 388 9.64 -13.92 -28.24
C VAL A 388 10.55 -13.38 -27.14
N LEU A 389 10.55 -13.97 -25.95
CA LEU A 389 11.28 -13.48 -24.78
C LEU A 389 12.76 -13.85 -24.84
N LEU A 390 13.10 -15.14 -25.00
CA LEU A 390 14.50 -15.57 -24.95
C LEU A 390 15.31 -15.10 -26.16
N ASN A 391 14.79 -15.30 -27.37
CA ASN A 391 15.56 -15.06 -28.59
C ASN A 391 15.86 -13.58 -28.79
N PHE A 392 14.90 -12.70 -28.50
CA PHE A 392 15.13 -11.26 -28.65
C PHE A 392 15.99 -10.69 -27.51
N PHE A 393 15.67 -11.03 -26.25
CA PHE A 393 16.39 -10.50 -25.10
C PHE A 393 17.88 -10.85 -25.14
N ALA A 394 18.20 -12.13 -25.39
CA ALA A 394 19.59 -12.59 -25.45
C ALA A 394 20.34 -11.92 -26.62
N THR A 395 19.71 -11.81 -27.79
CA THR A 395 20.35 -11.21 -28.98
C THR A 395 20.64 -9.73 -28.77
N VAL A 396 19.67 -8.94 -28.30
CA VAL A 396 19.84 -7.49 -28.09
C VAL A 396 20.83 -7.20 -26.96
N MET A 397 20.80 -8.00 -25.89
CA MET A 397 21.75 -7.84 -24.79
C MET A 397 23.18 -8.17 -25.24
N MET A 398 23.38 -9.25 -26.00
CA MET A 398 24.70 -9.63 -26.50
C MET A 398 25.25 -8.61 -27.48
N ASP A 399 24.45 -8.16 -28.44
CA ASP A 399 24.86 -7.14 -29.43
C ASP A 399 25.32 -5.86 -28.72
N ALA A 400 24.50 -5.32 -27.81
CA ALA A 400 24.87 -4.12 -27.08
C ALA A 400 26.07 -4.32 -26.14
N PHE A 401 26.23 -5.51 -25.56
CA PHE A 401 27.39 -5.81 -24.72
C PHE A 401 28.68 -5.83 -25.55
N PHE A 402 28.68 -6.47 -26.72
CA PHE A 402 29.84 -6.51 -27.60
C PHE A 402 30.23 -5.11 -28.07
N VAL A 403 29.26 -4.30 -28.50
CA VAL A 403 29.52 -2.94 -28.95
C VAL A 403 30.10 -2.06 -27.83
N GLU A 404 29.51 -2.11 -26.63
CA GLU A 404 30.05 -1.34 -25.49
C GLU A 404 31.39 -1.88 -25.02
N LYS A 405 31.65 -3.18 -25.11
CA LYS A 405 32.95 -3.78 -24.77
C LYS A 405 34.06 -3.37 -25.73
N GLU A 406 33.79 -3.32 -27.03
CA GLU A 406 34.75 -2.88 -28.05
C GLU A 406 35.06 -1.38 -27.94
N THR A 407 34.07 -0.57 -27.54
CA THR A 407 34.25 0.86 -27.30
C THR A 407 34.75 1.20 -25.90
N PHE A 408 34.90 0.20 -25.02
CA PHE A 408 35.33 0.40 -23.64
C PHE A 408 36.83 0.70 -23.55
N VAL A 409 37.17 1.99 -23.56
CA VAL A 409 38.50 2.46 -23.13
C VAL A 409 38.51 2.45 -21.60
N THR A 410 39.45 1.71 -20.98
CA THR A 410 39.65 1.74 -19.53
C THR A 410 39.90 3.18 -19.07
N PRO A 411 38.98 3.81 -18.31
CA PRO A 411 39.21 5.15 -17.84
C PRO A 411 40.29 5.10 -16.77
N GLU A 412 41.48 5.65 -17.05
CA GLU A 412 42.58 5.80 -16.07
C GLU A 412 42.15 6.60 -14.82
N ASP A 413 41.07 7.39 -14.90
CA ASP A 413 40.66 8.36 -13.88
C ASP A 413 39.64 7.87 -12.83
N ARG A 414 39.32 6.58 -12.71
CA ARG A 414 38.23 6.14 -11.82
C ARG A 414 38.50 4.96 -10.90
N GLU A 415 39.69 4.90 -10.33
CA GLU A 415 39.77 4.39 -8.97
C GLU A 415 39.14 5.42 -8.01
N ILE A 416 37.81 5.40 -7.90
CA ILE A 416 37.06 6.24 -6.95
C ILE A 416 37.63 6.04 -5.53
N VAL A 417 38.19 4.87 -5.25
CA VAL A 417 38.88 4.54 -4.00
C VAL A 417 40.19 5.34 -3.83
N THR A 418 41.06 5.46 -4.83
CA THR A 418 42.26 6.32 -4.71
C THR A 418 41.93 7.80 -4.76
N TYR A 419 40.88 8.23 -5.48
CA TYR A 419 40.40 9.62 -5.40
C TYR A 419 39.84 9.97 -4.02
N ILE A 420 39.00 9.11 -3.43
CA ILE A 420 38.45 9.30 -2.07
C ILE A 420 39.56 9.18 -1.02
N LEU A 421 40.49 8.21 -1.14
CA LEU A 421 41.65 8.08 -0.25
C LEU A 421 42.59 9.28 -0.34
N ASN A 422 42.86 9.79 -1.54
CA ASN A 422 43.69 10.99 -1.72
C ASN A 422 43.00 12.23 -1.15
N ARG A 423 41.69 12.37 -1.34
CA ARG A 423 40.93 13.50 -0.76
C ARG A 423 40.79 13.41 0.77
N ALA A 424 40.67 12.19 1.31
CA ALA A 424 40.72 11.93 2.74
C ALA A 424 42.12 12.19 3.32
N ARG A 425 43.20 11.76 2.63
CA ARG A 425 44.59 12.08 2.98
C ARG A 425 44.85 13.57 2.96
N VAL A 426 44.39 14.29 1.94
CA VAL A 426 44.57 15.75 1.85
C VAL A 426 43.84 16.46 3.00
N ARG A 427 42.61 16.04 3.34
CA ARG A 427 41.90 16.59 4.52
C ARG A 427 42.55 16.23 5.86
N LEU A 428 43.08 15.01 6.00
CA LEU A 428 43.81 14.59 7.21
C LEU A 428 45.17 15.30 7.33
N SER A 429 45.89 15.50 6.23
CA SER A 429 47.16 16.24 6.19
C SER A 429 46.98 17.74 6.45
N GLY A 430 45.89 18.35 5.96
CA GLY A 430 45.53 19.72 6.29
C GLY A 430 45.14 19.90 7.77
N TRP A 431 44.63 18.85 8.42
CA TRP A 431 44.35 18.84 9.85
C TRP A 431 45.63 18.69 10.70
N CYS A 432 46.62 17.91 10.22
CA CYS A 432 47.95 17.82 10.83
C CYS A 432 48.79 19.10 10.66
N HIS A 433 48.73 19.77 9.51
CA HIS A 433 49.45 21.05 9.33
C HIS A 433 48.83 22.20 10.12
N GLY A 434 47.50 22.24 10.28
CA GLY A 434 46.82 23.23 11.13
C GLY A 434 47.10 23.08 12.64
N GLN A 435 47.65 21.94 13.09
CA GLN A 435 48.15 21.78 14.47
C GLN A 435 49.64 22.11 14.63
N ALA A 436 50.43 22.05 13.55
CA ALA A 436 51.84 22.46 13.58
C ALA A 436 51.97 23.99 13.57
N GLU A 437 51.15 24.69 12.78
CA GLU A 437 51.19 26.16 12.65
C GLU A 437 50.61 26.88 13.88
N LYS A 438 49.76 26.20 14.67
CA LYS A 438 49.28 26.68 15.97
C LYS A 438 50.29 26.50 17.12
N ARG A 439 51.36 25.71 16.94
CA ARG A 439 52.43 25.58 17.94
C ARG A 439 53.61 26.54 17.72
N THR A 440 53.75 27.10 16.52
CA THR A 440 54.82 28.05 16.19
C THR A 440 54.46 29.53 16.38
N ASN A 441 53.17 29.88 16.43
CA ASN A 441 52.72 31.28 16.55
C ASN A 441 52.56 31.80 17.99
N ASP A 442 52.77 30.96 19.02
CA ASP A 442 52.73 31.38 20.44
C ASP A 442 54.13 31.70 21.02
N GLY A 443 55.15 31.85 20.17
CA GLY A 443 56.49 32.20 20.61
C GLY A 443 57.24 33.00 19.54
N VAL A 444 57.24 34.32 19.70
CA VAL A 444 58.39 35.24 19.57
C VAL A 444 57.86 36.64 19.25
N GLU A 445 57.89 37.46 20.29
CA GLU A 445 57.72 38.91 20.32
C GLU A 445 59.07 39.60 20.02
N SER A 446 59.00 40.88 19.62
CA SER A 446 60.05 41.90 19.52
C SER A 446 60.71 42.19 18.14
N ASP A 447 60.14 43.21 17.48
CA ASP A 447 60.78 44.50 17.12
C ASP A 447 61.82 44.63 15.98
N PRO A 448 61.97 45.84 15.38
CA PRO A 448 61.90 46.01 13.94
C PRO A 448 63.18 46.61 13.31
N ILE A 449 63.11 46.91 12.00
CA ILE A 449 63.83 47.96 11.24
C ILE A 449 64.68 47.45 10.05
N ARG A 450 64.56 48.22 8.95
CA ARG A 450 65.48 48.45 7.81
C ARG A 450 65.29 47.66 6.50
N THR A 451 64.62 48.36 5.58
CA THR A 451 65.11 48.82 4.26
C THR A 451 65.88 47.88 3.33
N SER A 452 65.48 48.06 2.06
CA SER A 452 66.30 48.15 0.85
C SER A 452 66.73 46.88 0.11
N PHE A 453 66.24 46.85 -1.14
CA PHE A 453 66.93 46.54 -2.38
C PHE A 453 67.11 45.08 -2.82
N GLY A 454 66.70 44.84 -4.07
CA GLY A 454 67.62 44.28 -5.05
C GLY A 454 67.33 42.86 -5.51
N THR A 455 66.56 42.76 -6.60
CA THR A 455 66.84 41.94 -7.79
C THR A 455 67.98 40.92 -7.72
N SER A 456 67.63 39.64 -7.92
CA SER A 456 67.98 38.85 -9.11
C SER A 456 67.23 37.53 -9.09
#